data_AF-E0SPW0-F1
#
_entry.id   AF-E0SPW0-F1
#
_cell.length_a   1.000
_cell.length_b   1.000
_cell.length_c   1.000
_cell.angle_alpha   90.00
_cell.angle_beta   90.00
_cell.angle_gamma   90.00
#
_symmetry.space_group_name_H-M   'P 1'
#
loop_
_entity.id
_entity.type
_entity.pdbx_description
1 polymer ?
#
loop_
_entity_poly.entity_id
_entity_poly.type
_entity_poly.pdbx_seq_one_letter_code
_entity_poly.pdbx_strand_id
1 'polypeptide(L)'
;MSRTLRQKYINVFIMLGDSSYLSDIREILDNICSTVSCNYEIKQSIVIDRFYYIRIKVDNSIHDIKQKIEKSLGEFSDKVSWFKVELIEVK
;
A
#
# COMPACT_ATOMS: atom_id res chain seq x y z
N MET A 1 -30.74 8.25 -6.88
CA MET A 1 -30.18 8.52 -5.54
C MET A 1 -28.75 8.01 -5.53
N SER A 2 -27.78 8.92 -5.68
CA SER A 2 -26.35 8.58 -5.73
C SER A 2 -25.90 8.17 -4.32
N ARG A 3 -25.64 6.88 -4.11
CA ARG A 3 -24.92 6.41 -2.92
C ARG A 3 -23.50 6.99 -3.06
N THR A 4 -23.20 8.06 -2.35
CA THR A 4 -21.82 8.45 -2.06
C THR A 4 -21.20 7.28 -1.30
N LEU A 5 -20.61 6.35 -2.06
CA LEU A 5 -19.75 5.30 -1.54
C LEU A 5 -18.66 6.01 -0.75
N ARG A 6 -18.72 5.92 0.58
CA ARG A 6 -17.62 6.33 1.46
C ARG A 6 -16.40 5.51 1.06
N GLN A 7 -15.59 6.06 0.16
CA GLN A 7 -14.39 5.39 -0.31
C GLN A 7 -13.36 5.49 0.79
N LYS A 8 -12.92 4.32 1.25
CA LYS A 8 -11.82 4.17 2.18
C LYS A 8 -10.61 3.70 1.40
N TYR A 9 -9.49 4.39 1.54
CA TYR A 9 -8.25 4.02 0.88
C TYR A 9 -7.06 4.16 1.82
N ILE A 10 -6.06 3.30 1.60
CA ILE A 10 -4.77 3.33 2.28
C ILE A 10 -3.76 3.89 1.29
N ASN A 11 -3.04 4.92 1.71
CA ASN A 11 -1.87 5.42 1.01
C ASN A 11 -0.63 4.84 1.68
N VAL A 12 0.22 4.19 0.89
CA VAL A 12 1.53 3.73 1.32
C VAL A 12 2.57 4.50 0.54
N PHE A 13 3.44 5.19 1.25
CA PHE A 13 4.63 5.81 0.70
C PHE A 13 5.81 4.93 1.09
N ILE A 14 6.63 4.54 0.13
CA ILE A 14 7.74 3.63 0.38
C ILE A 14 8.99 4.10 -0.36
N MET A 15 10.11 4.09 0.34
CA MET A 15 11.43 4.26 -0.21
C MET A 15 12.18 2.95 -0.07
N LEU A 16 12.44 2.31 -1.21
CA LEU A 16 13.19 1.07 -1.26
C LEU A 16 14.68 1.34 -1.17
N GLY A 17 15.44 0.35 -0.69
CA GLY A 17 16.90 0.36 -0.80
C GLY A 17 17.34 0.27 -2.26
N ASP A 18 16.66 -0.55 -3.05
CA ASP A 18 16.88 -0.78 -4.47
C ASP A 18 15.54 -0.89 -5.22
N SER A 19 15.46 -0.39 -6.46
CA SER A 19 14.22 -0.40 -7.26
C SER A 19 13.81 -1.82 -7.70
N SER A 20 14.74 -2.77 -7.73
CA SER A 20 14.47 -4.19 -8.03
C SER A 20 13.55 -4.85 -7.00
N TYR A 21 13.57 -4.39 -5.75
CA TYR A 21 12.70 -4.89 -4.67
C TYR A 21 11.23 -4.52 -4.84
N LEU A 22 10.86 -3.75 -5.87
CA LEU A 22 9.45 -3.48 -6.19
C LEU A 22 8.67 -4.76 -6.46
N SER A 23 9.32 -5.78 -7.03
CA SER A 23 8.71 -7.09 -7.30
C SER A 23 8.24 -7.77 -6.00
N ASP A 24 9.09 -7.78 -4.97
CA ASP A 24 8.75 -8.29 -3.64
C ASP A 24 7.54 -7.54 -3.04
N ILE A 25 7.52 -6.21 -3.17
CA ILE A 25 6.40 -5.39 -2.66
C ILE A 25 5.09 -5.74 -3.38
N ARG A 26 5.12 -5.98 -4.69
CA ARG A 26 3.93 -6.40 -5.44
C ARG A 26 3.41 -7.74 -4.94
N GLU A 27 4.30 -8.71 -4.73
CA GLU A 27 3.91 -10.03 -4.21
C GLU A 27 3.25 -9.94 -2.83
N ILE A 28 3.77 -9.11 -1.93
CA ILE A 28 3.15 -8.84 -0.61
C ILE A 28 1.73 -8.29 -0.79
N LEU A 29 1.56 -7.29 -1.65
CA LEU A 29 0.27 -6.65 -1.88
C LEU A 29 -0.72 -7.60 -2.55
N ASP A 30 -0.27 -8.43 -3.48
CA ASP A 30 -1.07 -9.46 -4.14
C ASP A 30 -1.54 -10.51 -3.12
N ASN A 31 -0.67 -10.94 -2.19
CA ASN A 31 -1.04 -11.86 -1.13
C ASN A 31 -2.06 -11.24 -0.14
N ILE A 32 -1.90 -9.96 0.19
CA ILE A 32 -2.87 -9.26 1.05
C ILE A 32 -4.21 -9.09 0.34
N CYS A 33 -4.21 -8.68 -0.93
CA CYS A 33 -5.43 -8.42 -1.72
C CYS A 33 -6.09 -9.66 -2.32
N SER A 34 -5.40 -10.81 -2.34
CA SER A 34 -6.05 -12.09 -2.64
C SER A 34 -6.90 -12.57 -1.46
N THR A 35 -6.51 -12.19 -0.24
CA THR A 35 -7.22 -12.58 1.00
C THR A 35 -8.38 -11.63 1.33
N VAL A 36 -8.26 -10.36 0.94
CA VAL A 36 -9.27 -9.33 1.20
C VAL A 36 -9.57 -8.63 -0.10
N SER A 37 -10.85 -8.44 -0.46
CA SER A 37 -11.24 -7.70 -1.68
C SER A 37 -10.69 -6.28 -1.66
N CYS A 38 -9.46 -6.10 -2.15
CA CYS A 38 -8.80 -4.84 -2.35
C CYS A 38 -8.13 -4.77 -3.71
N ASN A 39 -8.00 -3.55 -4.20
CA ASN A 39 -7.29 -3.23 -5.43
C ASN A 39 -6.23 -2.19 -5.11
N TYR A 40 -5.07 -2.28 -5.74
CA TYR A 40 -4.01 -1.29 -5.52
C TYR A 40 -3.42 -0.74 -6.81
N GLU A 41 -2.93 0.49 -6.73
CA GLU A 41 -2.24 1.20 -7.82
C GLU A 41 -0.88 1.64 -7.32
N ILE A 42 0.19 1.28 -8.02
CA ILE A 42 1.56 1.72 -7.71
C ILE A 42 1.97 2.80 -8.71
N LYS A 43 2.52 3.90 -8.20
CA LYS A 43 3.14 4.97 -8.98
C LYS A 43 4.56 5.21 -8.47
N GLN A 44 5.52 5.21 -9.37
CA GLN A 44 6.89 5.60 -9.06
C GLN A 44 7.00 7.14 -9.05
N SER A 45 7.85 7.69 -8.18
CA SER A 45 8.19 9.10 -8.23
C SER A 45 9.03 9.41 -9.47
N ILE A 46 8.80 10.60 -10.04
CA ILE A 46 9.57 11.11 -11.18
C ILE A 46 10.96 11.61 -10.71
N VAL A 47 11.08 12.00 -9.43
CA VAL A 47 12.29 12.63 -8.88
C VAL A 47 13.21 11.61 -8.21
N ILE A 48 12.63 10.55 -7.62
CA ILE A 48 13.37 9.52 -6.87
C ILE A 48 12.91 8.16 -7.38
N ASP A 49 13.77 7.46 -8.11
CA ASP A 49 13.49 6.18 -8.77
C ASP A 49 13.16 5.04 -7.78
N ARG A 50 13.69 5.09 -6.56
CA ARG A 50 13.41 4.13 -5.49
C ARG A 50 12.21 4.50 -4.60
N PHE A 51 11.53 5.62 -4.90
CA PHE A 51 10.35 6.05 -4.15
C PHE A 51 9.06 5.70 -4.90
N TYR A 52 8.13 5.07 -4.18
CA TYR A 52 6.85 4.65 -4.72
C TYR A 52 5.71 5.13 -3.83
N TYR A 53 4.63 5.52 -4.49
CA TYR A 53 3.34 5.80 -3.91
C TYR A 53 2.37 4.70 -4.31
N ILE A 54 1.77 4.07 -3.32
CA ILE A 54 0.83 2.96 -3.51
C ILE A 54 -0.51 3.36 -2.92
N ARG A 55 -1.57 3.30 -3.72
CA ARG A 55 -2.93 3.55 -3.28
C ARG A 55 -3.70 2.24 -3.27
N ILE A 56 -4.21 1.86 -2.11
CA ILE A 56 -4.95 0.60 -1.92
C ILE A 56 -6.40 0.96 -1.59
N LYS A 57 -7.32 0.55 -2.46
CA LYS A 57 -8.77 0.69 -2.31
C LYS A 57 -9.29 -0.56 -1.61
N VAL A 58 -10.04 -0.38 -0.53
CA VAL A 58 -10.51 -1.48 0.32
C VAL A 58 -12.03 -1.39 0.46
N ASP A 59 -12.73 -2.51 0.23
CA ASP A 59 -14.18 -2.54 0.34
C ASP A 59 -14.67 -2.71 1.79
N ASN A 60 -14.06 -3.62 2.56
CA ASN A 60 -14.41 -3.89 3.95
C ASN A 60 -13.13 -4.16 4.78
N SER A 61 -13.04 -3.58 5.99
CA SER A 61 -11.92 -3.75 6.96
C SER A 61 -10.57 -3.08 6.65
N ILE A 62 -10.56 -1.76 6.48
CA ILE A 62 -9.35 -0.97 6.21
C ILE A 62 -8.26 -1.03 7.32
N HIS A 63 -8.64 -1.21 8.58
CA HIS A 63 -7.69 -1.24 9.71
C HIS A 63 -6.84 -2.51 9.72
N ASP A 64 -7.45 -3.67 9.45
CA ASP A 64 -6.74 -4.96 9.40
C ASP A 64 -5.74 -4.99 8.25
N ILE A 65 -6.12 -4.44 7.09
CA ILE A 65 -5.22 -4.33 5.94
C ILE A 65 -4.04 -3.41 6.26
N LYS A 66 -4.30 -2.26 6.90
CA LYS A 66 -3.23 -1.36 7.32
C LYS A 66 -2.20 -2.09 8.19
N GLN A 67 -2.66 -2.82 9.21
CA GLN A 67 -1.76 -3.56 10.10
C GLN A 67 -0.97 -4.64 9.38
N LYS A 68 -1.60 -5.37 8.44
CA LYS A 68 -0.91 -6.37 7.61
C LYS A 68 0.18 -5.73 6.76
N ILE A 69 -0.09 -4.60 6.11
CA ILE A 69 0.90 -3.88 5.31
C ILE A 69 2.05 -3.39 6.19
N GLU A 70 1.76 -2.71 7.31
CA GLU A 70 2.79 -2.19 8.21
C GLU A 70 3.68 -3.31 8.75
N LYS A 71 3.09 -4.46 9.10
CA LYS A 71 3.83 -5.64 9.54
C LYS A 71 4.72 -6.20 8.43
N SER A 72 4.15 -6.44 7.24
CA SER A 72 4.92 -7.00 6.11
C SER A 72 6.03 -6.06 5.67
N LEU A 73 5.81 -4.74 5.61
CA LEU A 73 6.87 -3.79 5.29
C LEU A 73 7.94 -3.71 6.39
N GLY A 74 7.55 -3.86 7.66
CA GLY A 74 8.49 -3.92 8.78
C GLY A 74 9.38 -5.15 8.76
N GLU A 75 8.86 -6.30 8.31
CA GLU A 75 9.64 -7.54 8.14
C GLU A 75 10.69 -7.41 7.01
N PHE A 76 10.46 -6.50 6.06
CA PHE A 76 11.34 -6.20 4.92
C PHE A 76 12.29 -5.02 5.20
N SER A 77 12.67 -4.79 6.46
CA SER A 77 13.52 -3.66 6.88
C SER A 77 14.89 -3.60 6.19
N ASP A 78 15.38 -4.72 5.65
CA ASP A 78 16.60 -4.82 4.84
C ASP A 78 16.42 -4.29 3.40
N LYS A 79 15.21 -4.39 2.86
CA LYS A 79 14.86 -3.94 1.49
C LYS A 79 14.17 -2.59 1.47
N VAL A 80 13.56 -2.18 2.58
CA VAL A 80 12.79 -0.95 2.73
C VAL A 80 13.57 0.04 3.60
N SER A 81 14.10 1.08 2.97
CA SER A 81 14.83 2.14 3.69
C SER A 81 13.89 3.01 4.55
N TRP A 82 12.67 3.22 4.08
CA TRP A 82 11.66 4.01 4.80
C TRP A 82 10.27 3.70 4.25
N PHE A 83 9.26 3.75 5.11
CA PHE A 83 7.86 3.71 4.67
C PHE A 83 6.95 4.53 5.58
N LYS A 84 5.78 4.91 5.06
CA LYS A 84 4.69 5.53 5.81
C LYS A 84 3.36 5.02 5.27
N VAL A 85 2.47 4.62 6.17
CA VAL A 85 1.12 4.15 5.85
C VAL A 85 0.09 5.11 6.43
N GLU A 86 -0.75 5.68 5.56
CA GLU A 86 -1.80 6.62 5.92
C GLU A 86 -3.17 6.06 5.54
N LEU A 87 -4.13 6.21 6.45
CA LEU A 87 -5.50 5.77 6.27
C LEU A 87 -6.36 6.99 5.94
N ILE A 88 -7.07 6.95 4.82
CA ILE A 88 -7.96 8.03 4.41
C ILE A 88 -9.40 7.50 4.34
N GLU A 89 -10.25 8.08 5.20
CA GLU A 89 -11.69 7.87 5.18
C GLU A 89 -12.36 9.15 4.68
N VAL A 90 -12.89 9.12 3.45
CA VAL A 90 -13.67 10.25 2.92
C VAL A 90 -15.10 10.13 3.46
N LYS A 91 -15.52 11.12 4.26
CA LYS A 91 -16.81 11.15 4.96
C LYS A 91 -17.97 11.60 4.08
#